data_AF-A0A919AL42-F1
#
_entry.id   AF-A0A919AL42-F1
#
_cell.length_a   1.000
_cell.length_b   1.000
_cell.length_c   1.000
_cell.angle_alpha   90.00
_cell.angle_beta   90.00
_cell.angle_gamma   90.00
#
_symmetry.space_group_name_H-M   'P 1'
#
loop_
_entity.id
_entity.type
_entity.pdbx_description
1 polymer ?
#
loop_
_entity_poly.entity_id
_entity_poly.type
_entity_poly.pdbx_seq_one_letter_code
_entity_poly.pdbx_strand_id
1 'polypeptide(L)'
;MRGRRPLPSGLGAPSDDPGASLAPALDVPWLEPFPDARFDLEARTDLRLAWVAAVQYLPARQRAVLVLREVLGFSAAEVAEQLGTTVAAVNSALQRVRAALAGAGDAHAVTEPDDPEVREVVQRYMHAFEAADVPALVRLLADDAVLEMPPVPLWYRGSGDYGRFMERVFGMRGTGWAMRALTANGQPALAAYAPQSGGGHRLHTLQVLTVIAGRVARNVVFADPRVFDAFGLSHETPADQFRGER
;
A
#
# COMPACT_ATOMS: atom_id res chain seq x y z
N MET A 1 -24.10 3.35 -6.38
CA MET A 1 -23.00 2.46 -6.80
C MET A 1 -21.69 3.11 -6.40
N ARG A 2 -20.91 2.54 -5.46
CA ARG A 2 -19.55 3.03 -5.20
C ARG A 2 -18.66 2.56 -6.35
N GLY A 3 -18.14 3.49 -7.15
CA GLY A 3 -17.22 3.19 -8.24
C GLY A 3 -15.92 2.54 -7.73
N ARG A 4 -15.26 1.76 -8.58
CA ARG A 4 -13.93 1.19 -8.30
C ARG A 4 -12.96 2.33 -8.02
N ARG A 5 -12.20 2.23 -6.93
CA ARG A 5 -11.14 3.19 -6.58
C ARG A 5 -9.78 2.67 -7.06
N PRO A 6 -9.21 3.17 -8.17
CA PRO A 6 -7.98 2.64 -8.73
C PRO A 6 -6.74 3.21 -8.01
N LEU A 7 -5.61 2.55 -8.25
CA LEU A 7 -4.27 3.15 -8.15
C LEU A 7 -3.76 3.52 -9.56
N PRO A 8 -2.75 4.39 -9.69
CA PRO A 8 -2.18 4.82 -10.98
C PRO A 8 -1.87 3.69 -11.96
N SER A 9 -1.26 2.59 -11.48
CA SER A 9 -0.91 1.43 -12.32
C SER A 9 -2.14 0.72 -12.91
N GLY A 10 -3.34 1.00 -12.39
CA GLY A 10 -4.61 0.49 -12.90
C GLY A 10 -5.23 1.33 -14.03
N LEU A 11 -4.61 2.46 -14.41
CA LEU A 11 -5.12 3.38 -15.44
C LEU A 11 -4.36 3.30 -16.77
N GLY A 12 -3.10 2.85 -16.79
CA GLY A 12 -2.28 2.85 -18.01
C GLY A 12 -0.87 2.29 -17.82
N ALA A 13 -0.04 2.42 -18.85
CA ALA A 13 1.37 1.99 -18.84
C ALA A 13 2.24 2.84 -17.90
N PRO A 14 3.38 2.31 -17.40
CA PRO A 14 4.33 3.09 -16.60
C PRO A 14 4.98 4.18 -17.44
N SER A 15 5.44 5.23 -16.78
CA SER A 15 6.28 6.25 -17.41
C SER A 15 7.74 5.82 -17.45
N ASP A 16 8.42 6.21 -18.52
CA ASP A 16 9.85 6.11 -18.77
C ASP A 16 10.57 7.48 -18.63
N ASP A 17 9.84 8.54 -18.26
CA ASP A 17 10.37 9.90 -18.07
C ASP A 17 10.24 10.35 -16.59
N PRO A 18 11.29 10.19 -15.79
CA PRO A 18 11.34 10.68 -14.41
C PRO A 18 11.18 12.21 -14.26
N GLY A 19 11.34 12.96 -15.35
CA GLY A 19 11.17 14.42 -15.43
C GLY A 19 9.73 14.87 -15.69
N ALA A 20 8.81 13.95 -16.00
CA ALA A 20 7.45 14.29 -16.38
C ALA A 20 6.70 15.09 -15.29
N SER A 21 5.70 15.86 -15.72
CA SER A 21 4.93 16.74 -14.84
C SER A 21 4.10 15.93 -13.83
N LEU A 22 4.19 16.30 -12.54
CA LEU A 22 3.44 15.69 -11.46
C LEU A 22 2.07 16.38 -11.29
N ALA A 23 1.22 16.29 -12.31
CA ALA A 23 -0.11 16.91 -12.31
C ALA A 23 -1.14 16.00 -11.60
N PRO A 24 -1.82 16.48 -10.54
CA PRO A 24 -2.91 15.73 -9.90
C PRO A 24 -4.12 15.52 -10.82
N ALA A 25 -4.72 14.32 -10.80
CA ALA A 25 -6.07 14.10 -11.33
C ALA A 25 -7.07 14.03 -10.17
N LEU A 26 -7.83 15.11 -9.97
CA LEU A 26 -8.72 15.28 -8.81
C LEU A 26 -10.11 14.66 -9.02
N ASP A 27 -10.44 14.29 -10.25
CA ASP A 27 -11.70 13.66 -10.66
C ASP A 27 -11.70 12.14 -10.48
N VAL A 28 -10.53 11.53 -10.28
CA VAL A 28 -10.40 10.09 -10.05
C VAL A 28 -10.57 9.80 -8.54
N PRO A 29 -11.48 8.88 -8.16
CA PRO A 29 -11.66 8.50 -6.76
C PRO A 29 -10.57 7.51 -6.36
N TRP A 30 -9.36 8.01 -6.09
CA TRP A 30 -8.21 7.19 -5.75
C TRP A 30 -8.43 6.26 -4.55
N LEU A 31 -7.72 5.14 -4.54
CA LEU A 31 -7.59 4.30 -3.34
C LEU A 31 -6.82 5.10 -2.27
N GLU A 32 -7.31 5.11 -1.04
CA GLU A 32 -6.69 5.79 0.10
C GLU A 32 -6.18 4.75 1.11
N PRO A 33 -5.07 5.01 1.83
CA PRO A 33 -4.56 4.08 2.82
C PRO A 33 -5.38 4.20 4.10
N PHE A 34 -5.48 3.09 4.83
CA PHE A 34 -6.17 3.04 6.10
C PHE A 34 -5.18 2.80 7.25
N PRO A 35 -5.20 3.60 8.33
CA PRO A 35 -4.32 3.41 9.48
C PRO A 35 -4.71 2.19 10.30
N ASP A 36 -3.77 1.26 10.50
CA ASP A 36 -4.06 0.03 11.24
C ASP A 36 -4.33 0.29 12.73
N ALA A 37 -3.77 1.36 13.29
CA ALA A 37 -4.05 1.79 14.67
C ALA A 37 -5.54 2.14 14.92
N ARG A 38 -6.35 2.32 13.88
CA ARG A 38 -7.81 2.49 14.00
C ARG A 38 -8.56 1.14 13.98
N PHE A 39 -7.86 0.02 13.82
CA PHE A 39 -8.38 -1.34 13.85
C PHE A 39 -7.86 -2.08 15.09
N ASP A 40 -8.75 -2.77 15.79
CA ASP A 40 -8.36 -3.72 16.83
C ASP A 40 -7.79 -4.98 16.16
N LEU A 41 -6.45 -5.11 16.22
CA LEU A 41 -5.65 -6.09 15.49
C LEU A 41 -5.77 -7.51 16.07
N GLU A 42 -6.27 -7.69 17.30
CA GLU A 42 -6.44 -9.01 17.91
C GLU A 42 -7.49 -9.88 17.17
N ALA A 43 -8.29 -9.29 16.28
CA ALA A 43 -9.43 -9.98 15.72
C ALA A 43 -9.14 -10.94 14.55
N ARG A 44 -8.24 -10.67 13.58
CA ARG A 44 -8.14 -11.51 12.33
C ARG A 44 -6.88 -11.28 11.47
N THR A 45 -5.70 -11.65 11.93
CA THR A 45 -4.48 -11.32 11.17
C THR A 45 -4.29 -12.13 9.88
N ASP A 46 -4.65 -13.42 9.84
CA ASP A 46 -4.22 -14.24 8.67
C ASP A 46 -5.30 -14.45 7.60
N LEU A 47 -6.58 -14.33 7.96
CA LEU A 47 -7.69 -14.66 7.06
C LEU A 47 -8.18 -13.47 6.21
N ARG A 48 -7.86 -12.22 6.59
CA ARG A 48 -8.47 -11.01 6.01
C ARG A 48 -7.83 -10.54 4.70
N LEU A 49 -6.51 -10.68 4.52
CA LEU A 49 -5.82 -10.17 3.33
C LEU A 49 -5.91 -11.14 2.15
N ALA A 50 -5.79 -12.45 2.41
CA ALA A 50 -6.12 -13.49 1.43
C ALA A 50 -7.56 -13.34 0.91
N TRP A 51 -8.48 -12.93 1.79
CA TRP A 51 -9.87 -12.67 1.46
C TRP A 51 -10.08 -11.43 0.59
N VAL A 52 -9.49 -10.28 0.93
CA VAL A 52 -9.68 -9.03 0.19
C VAL A 52 -9.12 -9.12 -1.23
N ALA A 53 -7.93 -9.71 -1.40
CA ALA A 53 -7.34 -9.90 -2.71
C ALA A 53 -8.17 -10.87 -3.58
N ALA A 54 -8.56 -12.03 -3.05
CA ALA A 54 -9.34 -13.00 -3.82
C ALA A 54 -10.75 -12.50 -4.18
N VAL A 55 -11.42 -11.78 -3.30
CA VAL A 55 -12.75 -11.21 -3.58
C VAL A 55 -12.69 -10.23 -4.76
N GLN A 56 -11.58 -9.54 -5.02
CA GLN A 56 -11.48 -8.64 -6.18
C GLN A 56 -11.46 -9.38 -7.53
N TYR A 57 -10.97 -10.62 -7.58
CA TYR A 57 -10.86 -11.41 -8.82
C TYR A 57 -12.00 -12.41 -9.03
N LEU A 58 -12.84 -12.64 -8.01
CA LEU A 58 -13.97 -13.55 -8.12
C LEU A 58 -15.14 -12.92 -8.90
N PRO A 59 -15.75 -13.65 -9.85
CA PRO A 59 -17.07 -13.36 -10.39
C PRO A 59 -18.12 -13.01 -9.31
N ALA A 60 -19.03 -12.09 -9.62
CA ALA A 60 -19.99 -11.52 -8.66
C ALA A 60 -20.78 -12.57 -7.85
N ARG A 61 -21.16 -13.67 -8.49
CA ARG A 61 -21.90 -14.76 -7.84
C ARG A 61 -21.05 -15.55 -6.86
N GLN A 62 -19.77 -15.74 -7.14
CA GLN A 62 -18.84 -16.43 -6.24
C GLN A 62 -18.49 -15.57 -5.03
N ARG A 63 -18.41 -14.24 -5.19
CA ARG A 63 -18.28 -13.30 -4.06
C ARG A 63 -19.48 -13.35 -3.13
N ALA A 64 -20.69 -13.36 -3.69
CA ALA A 64 -21.92 -13.44 -2.89
C ALA A 64 -22.00 -14.75 -2.08
N VAL A 65 -21.71 -15.89 -2.73
CA VAL A 65 -21.65 -17.20 -2.06
C VAL A 65 -20.61 -17.20 -0.93
N LEU A 66 -19.42 -16.66 -1.20
CA LEU A 66 -18.33 -16.61 -0.25
C LEU A 66 -18.69 -15.78 1.00
N VAL A 67 -19.23 -14.57 0.83
CA VAL A 67 -19.66 -13.70 1.94
C VAL A 67 -20.77 -14.35 2.76
N LEU A 68 -21.82 -14.86 2.12
CA LEU A 68 -22.96 -15.44 2.82
C LEU A 68 -22.56 -16.70 3.62
N ARG A 69 -21.73 -17.60 3.04
CA ARG A 69 -21.32 -18.87 3.69
C ARG A 69 -20.24 -18.70 4.75
N GLU A 70 -19.16 -17.97 4.45
CA GLU A 70 -17.94 -18.00 5.26
C GLU A 70 -17.79 -16.75 6.15
N VAL A 71 -18.48 -15.64 5.86
CA VAL A 71 -18.49 -14.43 6.73
C VAL A 71 -19.73 -14.37 7.59
N LEU A 72 -20.91 -14.59 6.98
CA LEU A 72 -22.19 -14.47 7.66
C LEU A 72 -22.70 -15.80 8.23
N GLY A 73 -22.07 -16.93 7.88
CA GLY A 73 -22.33 -18.24 8.49
C GLY A 73 -23.61 -18.95 8.01
N PHE A 74 -24.23 -18.48 6.91
CA PHE A 74 -25.48 -19.06 6.39
C PHE A 74 -25.21 -20.48 5.88
N SER A 75 -26.18 -21.39 5.90
CA SER A 75 -26.07 -22.74 5.31
C SER A 75 -26.10 -22.70 3.77
N ALA A 76 -25.64 -23.78 3.12
CA ALA A 76 -25.68 -23.86 1.65
C ALA A 76 -27.11 -23.85 1.09
N ALA A 77 -28.10 -24.30 1.87
CA ALA A 77 -29.52 -24.23 1.53
C ALA A 77 -30.04 -22.79 1.53
N GLU A 78 -29.77 -22.04 2.60
CA GLU A 78 -30.19 -20.63 2.72
C GLU A 78 -29.55 -19.75 1.64
N VAL A 79 -28.28 -20.00 1.31
CA VAL A 79 -27.59 -19.28 0.21
C VAL A 79 -28.17 -19.64 -1.15
N ALA A 80 -28.53 -20.91 -1.36
CA ALA A 80 -29.13 -21.35 -2.62
C ALA A 80 -30.48 -20.67 -2.86
N GLU A 81 -31.30 -20.57 -1.80
CA GLU A 81 -32.57 -19.86 -1.82
C GLU A 81 -32.38 -18.36 -2.12
N GLN A 82 -31.50 -17.68 -1.37
CA GLN A 82 -31.26 -16.23 -1.56
C GLN A 82 -30.69 -15.88 -2.94
N LEU A 83 -29.89 -16.76 -3.54
CA LEU A 83 -29.25 -16.51 -4.84
C LEU A 83 -30.00 -17.14 -6.03
N GLY A 84 -31.21 -17.67 -5.79
CA GLY A 84 -32.04 -18.30 -6.81
C GLY A 84 -31.28 -19.41 -7.56
N THR A 85 -30.63 -20.30 -6.81
CA THR A 85 -29.76 -21.35 -7.35
C THR A 85 -29.91 -22.65 -6.57
N THR A 86 -29.07 -23.67 -6.86
CA THR A 86 -29.11 -24.96 -6.17
C THR A 86 -27.99 -25.09 -5.15
N VAL A 87 -28.18 -25.91 -4.13
CA VAL A 87 -27.14 -26.25 -3.13
C VAL A 87 -25.87 -26.78 -3.82
N ALA A 88 -26.04 -27.58 -4.88
CA ALA A 88 -24.92 -28.08 -5.68
C ALA A 88 -24.12 -26.94 -6.36
N ALA A 89 -24.80 -25.93 -6.89
CA ALA A 89 -24.16 -24.77 -7.49
C ALA A 89 -23.42 -23.91 -6.44
N VAL A 90 -23.97 -23.78 -5.23
CA VAL A 90 -23.31 -23.11 -4.08
C VAL A 90 -22.03 -23.84 -3.67
N ASN A 91 -22.09 -25.16 -3.50
CA ASN A 91 -20.91 -25.97 -3.13
C ASN A 91 -19.83 -25.95 -4.22
N SER A 92 -20.24 -26.02 -5.48
CA SER A 92 -19.33 -25.93 -6.63
C SER A 92 -18.70 -24.53 -6.74
N ALA A 93 -19.45 -23.47 -6.44
CA ALA A 93 -18.92 -22.12 -6.36
C ALA A 93 -17.88 -21.98 -5.23
N LEU A 94 -18.15 -22.52 -4.04
CA LEU A 94 -17.19 -22.54 -2.93
C LEU A 94 -15.90 -23.30 -3.27
N GLN A 95 -16.00 -24.46 -3.92
CA GLN A 95 -14.81 -25.20 -4.38
C GLN A 95 -13.95 -24.36 -5.33
N ARG A 96 -14.58 -23.69 -6.30
CA ARG A 96 -13.87 -22.78 -7.23
C ARG A 96 -13.28 -21.57 -6.52
N VAL A 97 -13.96 -21.03 -5.51
CA VAL A 97 -13.41 -19.95 -4.68
C VAL A 97 -12.15 -20.40 -3.95
N ARG A 98 -12.17 -21.58 -3.33
CA ARG A 98 -10.99 -22.16 -2.65
C ARG A 98 -9.84 -22.46 -3.62
N ALA A 99 -10.15 -22.94 -4.82
CA ALA A 99 -9.15 -23.13 -5.87
C ALA A 99 -8.57 -21.82 -6.40
N ALA A 100 -9.40 -20.78 -6.55
CA ALA A 100 -8.96 -19.44 -6.96
C ALA A 100 -8.10 -18.76 -5.87
N LEU A 101 -8.45 -18.96 -4.59
CA LEU A 101 -7.64 -18.55 -3.44
C LEU A 101 -6.29 -19.26 -3.39
N ALA A 102 -6.26 -20.57 -3.67
CA ALA A 102 -5.02 -21.35 -3.76
C ALA A 102 -4.14 -20.92 -4.95
N GLY A 103 -4.73 -20.60 -6.11
CA GLY A 103 -4.01 -20.05 -7.27
C GLY A 103 -3.57 -18.59 -7.10
N ALA A 104 -4.25 -17.82 -6.24
CA ALA A 104 -3.81 -16.51 -5.77
C ALA A 104 -2.74 -16.58 -4.67
N GLY A 105 -2.28 -17.78 -4.32
CA GLY A 105 -1.13 -18.01 -3.44
C GLY A 105 0.16 -17.36 -3.95
N ASP A 106 0.29 -17.07 -5.25
CA ASP A 106 1.42 -16.28 -5.80
C ASP A 106 1.29 -14.77 -5.54
N ALA A 107 0.14 -14.30 -5.05
CA ALA A 107 -0.06 -12.93 -4.54
C ALA A 107 0.21 -12.83 -3.01
N HIS A 108 0.75 -13.88 -2.37
CA HIS A 108 1.11 -13.91 -0.94
C HIS A 108 2.46 -13.26 -0.61
N ALA A 109 2.69 -12.08 -1.15
CA ALA A 109 3.91 -11.35 -0.89
C ALA A 109 3.62 -10.04 -0.15
N VAL A 110 2.66 -10.07 0.78
CA VAL A 110 2.51 -9.02 1.77
C VAL A 110 2.98 -9.62 3.07
N THR A 111 4.29 -9.55 3.30
CA THR A 111 4.90 -10.01 4.54
C THR A 111 4.41 -9.14 5.70
N GLU A 112 4.17 -9.76 6.85
CA GLU A 112 3.66 -9.08 8.04
C GLU A 112 4.56 -7.90 8.42
N PRO A 113 4.03 -6.73 8.80
CA PRO A 113 4.85 -5.58 9.18
C PRO A 113 5.79 -5.85 10.34
N ASP A 114 5.41 -6.78 11.23
CA ASP A 114 6.19 -7.19 12.40
C ASP A 114 7.19 -8.31 12.13
N ASP A 115 7.23 -8.85 10.90
CA ASP A 115 8.28 -9.76 10.47
C ASP A 115 9.65 -9.08 10.65
N PRO A 116 10.60 -9.71 11.37
CA PRO A 116 11.95 -9.15 11.55
C PRO A 116 12.64 -8.76 10.25
N GLU A 117 12.46 -9.52 9.17
CA GLU A 117 13.08 -9.24 7.85
C GLU A 117 12.47 -7.98 7.23
N VAL A 118 11.15 -7.83 7.29
CA VAL A 118 10.45 -6.62 6.82
C VAL A 118 10.89 -5.41 7.61
N ARG A 119 10.95 -5.53 8.95
CA ARG A 119 11.39 -4.45 9.82
C ARG A 119 12.81 -4.00 9.48
N GLU A 120 13.72 -4.94 9.20
CA GLU A 120 15.09 -4.62 8.80
C GLU A 120 15.15 -3.90 7.43
N VAL A 121 14.38 -4.35 6.44
CA VAL A 121 14.28 -3.68 5.13
C VAL A 121 13.76 -2.25 5.28
N VAL A 122 12.70 -2.06 6.06
CA VAL A 122 12.07 -0.76 6.29
C VAL A 122 13.04 0.19 7.00
N GLN A 123 13.76 -0.28 8.02
CA GLN A 123 14.77 0.52 8.71
C GLN A 123 15.92 0.94 7.80
N ARG A 124 16.43 0.01 6.97
CA ARG A 124 17.46 0.34 5.97
C ARG A 124 16.96 1.34 4.93
N TYR A 125 15.70 1.20 4.49
CA TYR A 125 15.07 2.15 3.58
C TYR A 125 14.96 3.53 4.22
N MET A 126 14.57 3.60 5.50
CA MET A 126 14.51 4.84 6.27
C MET A 126 15.87 5.53 6.31
N HIS A 127 16.90 4.79 6.72
CA HIS A 127 18.25 5.32 6.82
C HIS A 127 18.77 5.84 5.47
N ALA A 128 18.58 5.07 4.39
CA ALA A 128 19.00 5.48 3.05
C ALA A 128 18.27 6.74 2.57
N PHE A 129 16.97 6.86 2.85
CA PHE A 129 16.17 8.03 2.47
C PHE A 129 16.59 9.27 3.26
N GLU A 130 16.76 9.17 4.58
CA GLU A 130 17.18 10.29 5.44
C GLU A 130 18.60 10.78 5.09
N ALA A 131 19.49 9.85 4.71
CA ALA A 131 20.83 10.16 4.21
C ALA A 131 20.84 10.69 2.76
N ALA A 132 19.70 10.70 2.07
CA ALA A 132 19.60 10.96 0.64
C ALA A 132 20.52 10.07 -0.23
N ASP A 133 20.77 8.83 0.21
CA ASP A 133 21.58 7.84 -0.49
C ASP A 133 20.71 7.06 -1.49
N VAL A 134 20.56 7.63 -2.68
CA VAL A 134 19.80 7.01 -3.79
C VAL A 134 20.37 5.64 -4.17
N PRO A 135 21.71 5.44 -4.32
CA PRO A 135 22.26 4.11 -4.55
C PRO A 135 21.85 3.06 -3.50
N ALA A 136 21.81 3.43 -2.22
CA ALA A 136 21.34 2.54 -1.16
C ALA A 136 19.85 2.24 -1.27
N LEU A 137 19.01 3.24 -1.57
CA LEU A 137 17.59 3.02 -1.83
C LEU A 137 17.40 2.02 -2.97
N VAL A 138 18.07 2.20 -4.10
CA VAL A 138 17.97 1.32 -5.27
C VAL A 138 18.35 -0.13 -4.94
N ARG A 139 19.36 -0.35 -4.08
CA ARG A 139 19.75 -1.70 -3.64
C ARG A 139 18.68 -2.43 -2.82
N LEU A 140 17.76 -1.68 -2.20
CA LEU A 140 16.65 -2.23 -1.41
C LEU A 140 15.40 -2.50 -2.26
N LEU A 141 15.37 -2.03 -3.51
CA LEU A 141 14.23 -2.21 -4.40
C LEU A 141 14.29 -3.55 -5.13
N ALA A 142 13.12 -4.13 -5.41
CA ALA A 142 13.00 -5.16 -6.43
C ALA A 142 13.35 -4.58 -7.81
N ASP A 143 13.86 -5.40 -8.72
CA ASP A 143 14.29 -4.95 -10.06
C ASP A 143 13.12 -4.32 -10.84
N ASP A 144 11.89 -4.81 -10.62
CA ASP A 144 10.66 -4.34 -11.23
C ASP A 144 9.76 -3.55 -10.26
N ALA A 145 10.35 -2.96 -9.21
CA ALA A 145 9.62 -2.23 -8.17
C ALA A 145 8.70 -1.15 -8.75
N VAL A 146 7.52 -1.02 -8.16
CA VAL A 146 6.49 -0.07 -8.61
C VAL A 146 6.41 1.13 -7.67
N LEU A 147 6.50 2.34 -8.22
CA LEU A 147 6.30 3.60 -7.49
C LEU A 147 5.04 4.29 -8.02
N GLU A 148 4.08 4.53 -7.14
CA GLU A 148 2.82 5.20 -7.45
C GLU A 148 2.61 6.38 -6.52
N MET A 149 2.00 7.47 -7.02
CA MET A 149 1.87 8.70 -6.24
C MET A 149 0.47 9.35 -6.31
N PRO A 150 -0.62 8.68 -5.89
CA PRO A 150 -1.94 9.30 -5.90
C PRO A 150 -1.94 10.67 -5.18
N PRO A 151 -2.63 11.70 -5.71
CA PRO A 151 -3.53 11.69 -6.88
C PRO A 151 -2.86 11.90 -8.24
N VAL A 152 -1.53 11.80 -8.34
CA VAL A 152 -0.80 11.92 -9.61
C VAL A 152 -0.93 10.58 -10.37
N PRO A 153 -1.45 10.56 -11.62
CA PRO A 153 -1.56 9.34 -12.42
C PRO A 153 -0.22 8.78 -12.89
N LEU A 154 0.85 9.59 -12.84
CA LEU A 154 2.19 9.19 -13.17
C LEU A 154 2.70 8.14 -12.17
N TRP A 155 3.25 7.06 -12.71
CA TRP A 155 3.84 5.98 -11.93
C TRP A 155 5.02 5.37 -12.69
N TYR A 156 5.92 4.75 -11.95
CA TYR A 156 7.14 4.16 -12.50
C TYR A 156 7.22 2.68 -12.17
N ARG A 157 7.85 1.92 -13.08
CA ARG A 157 8.23 0.54 -12.84
C ARG A 157 9.73 0.39 -13.07
N GLY A 158 10.39 -0.27 -12.14
CA GLY A 158 11.82 -0.56 -12.19
C GLY A 158 12.63 0.30 -11.23
N SER A 159 13.64 -0.32 -10.62
CA SER A 159 14.48 0.32 -9.61
C SER A 159 15.28 1.52 -10.14
N GLY A 160 15.64 1.51 -11.43
CA GLY A 160 16.35 2.61 -12.08
C GLY A 160 15.54 3.90 -12.21
N ASP A 161 14.30 3.83 -12.70
CA ASP A 161 13.40 4.99 -12.80
C ASP A 161 12.98 5.52 -11.43
N TYR A 162 12.77 4.60 -10.48
CA TYR A 162 12.56 4.96 -9.08
C TYR A 162 13.76 5.78 -8.56
N GLY A 163 14.99 5.29 -8.75
CA GLY A 163 16.20 6.00 -8.33
C GLY A 163 16.31 7.41 -8.91
N ARG A 164 16.10 7.56 -10.23
CA ARG A 164 16.09 8.88 -10.90
C ARG A 164 15.00 9.80 -10.36
N PHE A 165 13.83 9.26 -10.04
CA PHE A 165 12.77 10.04 -9.40
C PHE A 165 13.17 10.51 -8.00
N MET A 166 13.85 9.68 -7.22
CA MET A 166 14.37 10.07 -5.89
C MET A 166 15.43 11.17 -5.97
N GLU A 167 16.34 11.11 -6.95
CA GLU A 167 17.29 12.20 -7.22
C GLU A 167 16.57 13.52 -7.47
N ARG A 168 15.51 13.49 -8.28
CA ARG A 168 14.66 14.66 -8.54
C ARG A 168 14.00 15.18 -7.27
N VAL A 169 13.46 14.31 -6.42
CA VAL A 169 12.83 14.69 -5.14
C VAL A 169 13.85 15.41 -4.24
N PHE A 170 15.04 14.84 -4.05
CA PHE A 170 16.08 15.46 -3.23
C PHE A 170 16.63 16.76 -3.85
N GLY A 171 16.74 16.84 -5.18
CA GLY A 171 17.11 18.07 -5.87
C GLY A 171 16.09 19.21 -5.69
N MET A 172 14.79 18.89 -5.69
CA MET A 172 13.72 19.90 -5.54
C MET A 172 13.45 20.29 -4.10
N ARG A 173 13.66 19.38 -3.15
CA ARG A 173 13.24 19.56 -1.74
C ARG A 173 14.40 19.65 -0.76
N GLY A 174 15.63 19.42 -1.22
CA GLY A 174 16.81 19.34 -0.37
C GLY A 174 16.94 18.02 0.36
N THR A 175 18.00 17.94 1.15
CA THR A 175 18.37 16.81 2.02
C THR A 175 18.04 17.11 3.48
N GLY A 176 18.10 16.11 4.36
CA GLY A 176 17.77 16.28 5.79
C GLY A 176 16.31 15.98 6.12
N TRP A 177 15.72 15.08 5.35
CA TRP A 177 14.41 14.51 5.64
C TRP A 177 14.44 13.72 6.94
N ALA A 178 13.28 13.62 7.58
CA ALA A 178 13.07 12.74 8.72
C ALA A 178 11.88 11.82 8.43
N MET A 179 11.95 10.57 8.88
CA MET A 179 10.87 9.61 8.69
C MET A 179 10.41 8.99 9.99
N ARG A 180 9.11 8.69 10.05
CA ARG A 180 8.48 7.95 11.15
C ARG A 180 7.81 6.69 10.63
N ALA A 181 8.12 5.56 11.26
CA ALA A 181 7.50 4.27 10.96
C ALA A 181 6.08 4.18 11.53
N LEU A 182 5.18 3.60 10.74
CA LEU A 182 3.76 3.41 10.98
C LEU A 182 3.32 2.11 10.30
N THR A 183 2.03 1.77 10.42
CA THR A 183 1.41 0.69 9.65
C THR A 183 0.12 1.16 8.99
N ALA A 184 -0.10 0.68 7.77
CA ALA A 184 -1.29 0.97 6.98
C ALA A 184 -1.71 -0.25 6.15
N ASN A 185 -2.99 -0.60 6.17
CA ASN A 185 -3.53 -1.74 5.44
C ASN A 185 -2.80 -3.08 5.74
N GLY A 186 -2.32 -3.27 6.97
CA GLY A 186 -1.49 -4.42 7.36
C GLY A 186 -0.10 -4.43 6.71
N GLN A 187 0.41 -3.27 6.29
CA GLN A 187 1.71 -3.11 5.65
C GLN A 187 2.56 -2.04 6.37
N PRO A 188 3.90 -2.12 6.26
CA PRO A 188 4.75 -1.02 6.70
C PRO A 188 4.39 0.29 6.00
N ALA A 189 4.30 1.36 6.78
CA ALA A 189 4.09 2.70 6.29
C ALA A 189 5.11 3.67 6.88
N LEU A 190 5.45 4.72 6.13
CA LEU A 190 6.42 5.73 6.51
C LEU A 190 5.82 7.12 6.31
N ALA A 191 5.77 7.92 7.37
CA ALA A 191 5.52 9.35 7.26
C ALA A 191 6.84 10.07 7.02
N ALA A 192 6.99 10.72 5.86
CA ALA A 192 8.20 11.44 5.49
C ALA A 192 8.00 12.94 5.63
N TYR A 193 8.93 13.58 6.32
CA TYR A 193 8.91 14.99 6.64
C TYR A 193 10.05 15.71 5.92
N ALA A 194 9.71 16.73 5.14
CA ALA A 194 10.67 17.55 4.42
C ALA A 194 11.22 18.66 5.33
N PRO A 195 12.51 19.01 5.20
CA PRO A 195 13.10 20.13 5.94
C PRO A 195 12.47 21.47 5.51
N GLN A 196 12.33 22.40 6.45
CA GLN A 196 11.84 23.76 6.19
C GLN A 196 12.96 24.80 6.32
N SER A 197 12.92 25.86 5.50
CA SER A 197 13.92 26.94 5.49
C SER A 197 14.03 27.73 6.79
N GLY A 198 13.03 27.63 7.68
CA GLY A 198 13.01 28.26 9.02
C GLY A 198 13.45 27.33 10.16
N GLY A 199 13.94 26.13 9.85
CA GLY A 199 14.14 25.05 10.81
C GLY A 199 12.88 24.22 11.02
N GLY A 200 13.06 22.99 11.51
CA GLY A 200 11.98 22.02 11.66
C GLY A 200 11.63 21.30 10.36
N HIS A 201 10.55 20.53 10.44
CA HIS A 201 10.16 19.52 9.47
C HIS A 201 8.65 19.60 9.21
N ARG A 202 8.26 19.55 7.94
CA ARG A 202 6.85 19.51 7.52
C ARG A 202 6.51 18.15 6.93
N LEU A 203 5.41 17.56 7.38
CA LEU A 203 4.87 16.33 6.82
C LEU A 203 4.59 16.54 5.33
N HIS A 204 5.25 15.73 4.50
CA HIS A 204 5.20 15.87 3.06
C HIS A 204 4.44 14.72 2.41
N THR A 205 4.70 13.48 2.84
CA THR A 205 4.11 12.28 2.24
C THR A 205 3.91 11.17 3.25
N LEU A 206 2.92 10.32 2.99
CA LEU A 206 2.77 9.01 3.62
C LEU A 206 3.07 7.94 2.56
N GLN A 207 4.01 7.06 2.84
CA GLN A 207 4.45 5.99 1.94
C GLN A 207 3.96 4.65 2.49
N VAL A 208 3.30 3.82 1.69
CA VAL A 208 2.95 2.44 2.06
C VAL A 208 3.79 1.48 1.24
N LEU A 209 4.58 0.66 1.93
CA LEU A 209 5.56 -0.22 1.32
C LEU A 209 5.06 -1.67 1.29
N THR A 210 5.15 -2.30 0.12
CA THR A 210 5.03 -3.75 0.00
C THR A 210 6.43 -4.35 -0.10
N VAL A 211 6.79 -5.19 0.87
CA VAL A 211 8.08 -5.89 0.92
C VAL A 211 7.87 -7.36 0.55
N ILE A 212 8.68 -7.85 -0.37
CA ILE A 212 8.66 -9.21 -0.91
C ILE A 212 10.08 -9.74 -0.88
N ALA A 213 10.31 -10.89 -0.23
CA ALA A 213 11.62 -11.55 -0.20
C ALA A 213 12.78 -10.59 0.11
N GLY A 214 12.62 -9.79 1.17
CA GLY A 214 13.63 -8.85 1.62
C GLY A 214 13.83 -7.60 0.75
N ARG A 215 12.95 -7.32 -0.22
CA ARG A 215 13.04 -6.14 -1.11
C ARG A 215 11.72 -5.38 -1.21
N VAL A 216 11.79 -4.07 -1.39
CA VAL A 216 10.62 -3.23 -1.62
C VAL A 216 10.14 -3.43 -3.07
N ALA A 217 9.00 -4.08 -3.22
CA ALA A 217 8.38 -4.35 -4.52
C ALA A 217 7.39 -3.27 -4.94
N ARG A 218 6.78 -2.57 -3.97
CA ARG A 218 5.87 -1.44 -4.25
C ARG A 218 6.01 -0.35 -3.21
N ASN A 219 5.96 0.90 -3.65
CA ASN A 219 5.74 2.06 -2.80
C ASN A 219 4.56 2.88 -3.35
N VAL A 220 3.51 3.02 -2.55
CA VAL A 220 2.40 3.93 -2.84
C VAL A 220 2.52 5.16 -1.96
N VAL A 221 2.75 6.31 -2.58
CA VAL A 221 3.05 7.58 -1.92
C VAL A 221 1.84 8.50 -1.99
N PHE A 222 1.28 8.83 -0.83
CA PHE A 222 0.16 9.73 -0.69
C PHE A 222 0.65 11.12 -0.30
N ALA A 223 0.19 12.15 -1.02
CA ALA A 223 0.48 13.55 -0.74
C ALA A 223 -0.78 14.35 -0.32
N ASP A 224 -1.95 13.71 -0.26
CA ASP A 224 -3.22 14.37 0.11
C ASP A 224 -3.25 14.67 1.61
N PRO A 225 -3.41 15.93 2.04
CA PRO A 225 -3.48 16.29 3.46
C PRO A 225 -4.56 15.55 4.25
N ARG A 226 -5.68 15.17 3.60
CA ARG A 226 -6.78 14.43 4.25
C ARG A 226 -6.35 13.03 4.67
N VAL A 227 -5.40 12.43 3.95
CA VAL A 227 -4.79 11.15 4.32
C VAL A 227 -3.96 11.33 5.59
N PHE A 228 -3.22 12.43 5.73
CA PHE A 228 -2.39 12.67 6.90
C PHE A 228 -3.21 12.82 8.19
N ASP A 229 -4.34 13.53 8.09
CA ASP A 229 -5.29 13.69 9.20
C ASP A 229 -5.87 12.35 9.66
N ALA A 230 -6.08 11.40 8.73
CA ALA A 230 -6.52 10.06 9.07
C ALA A 230 -5.49 9.31 9.94
N PHE A 231 -4.20 9.59 9.79
CA PHE A 231 -3.14 8.95 10.58
C PHE A 231 -2.81 9.70 11.87
N GLY A 232 -3.50 10.81 12.18
CA GLY A 232 -3.27 11.59 13.40
C GLY A 232 -1.86 12.18 13.49
N LEU A 233 -1.22 12.43 12.35
CA LEU A 233 0.16 12.90 12.29
C LEU A 233 0.20 14.42 12.44
N SER A 234 1.12 14.93 13.25
CA SER A 234 1.43 16.36 13.27
C SER A 234 1.97 16.78 11.90
N HIS A 235 1.42 17.87 11.35
CA HIS A 235 1.83 18.40 10.04
C HIS A 235 3.17 19.13 10.09
N GLU A 236 3.53 19.66 11.26
CA GLU A 236 4.80 20.31 11.52
C GLU A 236 5.42 19.69 12.77
N THR A 237 6.73 19.57 12.76
CA THR A 237 7.49 18.89 13.81
C THR A 237 8.83 19.59 13.99
N PRO A 238 9.21 19.99 15.22
CA PRO A 238 10.51 20.61 15.45
C PRO A 238 11.66 19.60 15.27
N ALA A 239 12.84 20.11 14.92
CA ALA A 239 13.99 19.29 14.50
C ALA A 239 14.65 18.47 15.62
N ASP A 240 14.22 18.66 16.86
CA ASP A 240 14.66 17.93 18.06
C ASP A 240 13.85 16.65 18.30
N GLN A 241 12.59 16.61 17.86
CA GLN A 241 11.71 15.45 18.05
C GLN A 241 12.24 14.17 17.36
N PHE A 242 12.95 14.31 16.24
CA PHE A 242 13.58 13.18 15.52
C PHE A 242 15.00 12.84 16.00
N ARG A 243 15.57 13.59 16.95
CA ARG A 243 16.91 13.30 17.51
C ARG A 243 16.87 12.31 18.67
N GLY A 244 15.71 12.13 19.32
CA GLY A 244 15.56 11.30 20.52
C GLY A 244 15.16 9.84 20.29
N GLU A 245 14.79 9.47 19.05
CA GLU A 245 14.28 8.13 18.70
C GLU A 245 15.30 7.27 17.92
N ARG A 246 16.55 7.74 17.77
CA ARG A 246 17.62 7.06 17.01
C ARG A 246 18.61 6.31 17.89
#